data_AF-A0A972ZHI7-F1
#
_entry.id   AF-A0A972ZHI7-F1
#
_cell.length_a   1.000
_cell.length_b   1.000
_cell.length_c   1.000
_cell.angle_alpha   90.00
_cell.angle_beta   90.00
_cell.angle_gamma   90.00
#
_symmetry.space_group_name_H-M   'P 1'
#
loop_
_entity.id
_entity.type
_entity.pdbx_description
1 polymer ?
#
loop_
_entity_poly.entity_id
_entity_poly.type
_entity_poly.pdbx_seq_one_letter_code
_entity_poly.pdbx_strand_id
1 'polypeptide(L)'
;MRWCKKCLEPDTRPDCQFDDDGVCLPCRVYENLEEIDWPARQRELKEVVDWAKSRKERSQSGYDAIIPVSGGKDSTRQALYARDELGLKPLLVSLSYPPEQLTERGANNMANLIELGFDTFVIRPSPETWRRLMKIGFTKFGNWCKSTEIALYASAPKVAVQYNIPLLIYGENPALQWGSSGGSLDGDANRLKYSNTMDGGDLSGFSEEGYRPSDMYWHRYPTDALIERSGLRMIYLGYYIDDFNDVTNGKIAMDNGLEPRTGEDAILEDIGQITTYDALDDDFVIVNQMLKYMKYGFGKASETLSGMVRTGDITREDAVKLAYKLDGNCAPRYIERFCKYLEISEDEFWKVAESFRSPDVWEQKDNAWTMKVPLK
;
A
#
# COMPACT_ATOMS: atom_id res chain seq x y z
N MET A 1 -19.04 7.14 -14.18
CA MET A 1 -18.66 7.32 -12.77
C MET A 1 -19.89 7.34 -11.88
N ARG A 2 -19.87 6.58 -10.80
CA ARG A 2 -20.85 6.55 -9.71
C ARG A 2 -20.11 6.45 -8.39
N TRP A 3 -20.69 6.98 -7.33
CA TRP A 3 -20.16 6.90 -5.98
C TRP A 3 -20.94 5.88 -5.15
N CYS A 4 -20.25 5.18 -4.25
CA CYS A 4 -20.89 4.30 -3.28
C CYS A 4 -21.89 5.10 -2.44
N LYS A 5 -23.09 4.53 -2.23
CA LYS A 5 -24.13 5.19 -1.43
C LYS A 5 -23.76 5.32 0.06
N LYS A 6 -22.78 4.54 0.54
CA LYS A 6 -22.42 4.47 1.97
C LYS A 6 -21.05 5.05 2.32
N CYS A 7 -20.12 5.13 1.39
CA CYS A 7 -18.81 5.77 1.60
C CYS A 7 -18.48 6.73 0.45
N LEU A 8 -17.19 6.99 0.22
CA LEU A 8 -16.67 7.90 -0.81
C LEU A 8 -15.95 7.12 -1.93
N GLU A 9 -16.15 5.81 -2.03
CA GLU A 9 -15.52 4.99 -3.07
C GLU A 9 -16.21 5.18 -4.43
N PRO A 10 -15.49 5.45 -5.53
CA PRO A 10 -16.09 5.51 -6.87
C PRO A 10 -15.95 4.19 -7.64
N ASP A 11 -16.85 3.97 -8.61
CA ASP A 11 -16.78 2.83 -9.55
C ASP A 11 -15.69 2.96 -10.62
N THR A 12 -14.92 4.05 -10.59
CA THR A 12 -13.73 4.28 -11.41
C THR A 12 -12.47 3.72 -10.79
N ARG A 13 -12.47 3.29 -9.51
CA ARG A 13 -11.35 2.54 -8.93
C ARG A 13 -11.17 1.24 -9.73
N PRO A 14 -9.95 0.94 -10.23
CA PRO A 14 -9.67 -0.33 -10.88
C PRO A 14 -10.05 -1.53 -10.00
N ASP A 15 -10.71 -2.52 -10.61
CA ASP A 15 -11.16 -3.78 -9.99
C ASP A 15 -12.18 -3.64 -8.86
N CYS A 16 -12.72 -2.45 -8.59
CA CYS A 16 -13.72 -2.27 -7.54
C CYS A 16 -15.06 -2.90 -7.91
N GLN A 17 -15.66 -3.60 -6.95
CA GLN A 17 -16.94 -4.30 -7.12
C GLN A 17 -18.07 -3.53 -6.43
N PHE A 18 -19.15 -3.31 -7.17
CA PHE A 18 -20.39 -2.71 -6.71
C PHE A 18 -21.53 -3.70 -6.94
N ASP A 19 -22.48 -3.75 -6.00
CA ASP A 19 -23.71 -4.48 -6.19
C ASP A 19 -24.78 -3.66 -6.93
N ASP A 20 -25.94 -4.28 -7.18
CA ASP A 20 -27.07 -3.65 -7.85
C ASP A 20 -27.70 -2.49 -7.05
N ASP A 21 -27.47 -2.45 -5.73
CA ASP A 21 -27.88 -1.36 -4.86
C ASP A 21 -26.94 -0.15 -4.94
N GLY A 22 -25.80 -0.26 -5.62
CA GLY A 22 -24.78 0.79 -5.72
C GLY A 22 -23.92 0.92 -4.46
N VAL A 23 -23.74 -0.17 -3.73
CA VAL A 23 -22.87 -0.27 -2.56
C VAL A 23 -21.60 -1.04 -2.94
N CYS A 24 -20.43 -0.50 -2.61
CA CYS A 24 -19.15 -1.16 -2.87
C CYS A 24 -18.94 -2.36 -1.92
N LEU A 25 -18.21 -3.38 -2.38
CA LEU A 25 -17.91 -4.60 -1.60
C LEU A 25 -17.39 -4.31 -0.18
N PRO A 26 -16.44 -3.40 0.07
CA PRO A 26 -15.99 -3.10 1.43
C PRO A 26 -17.08 -2.62 2.38
N CYS A 27 -18.04 -1.84 1.90
CA CYS A 27 -19.18 -1.41 2.73
C CYS A 27 -20.09 -2.60 3.08
N ARG A 28 -20.27 -3.56 2.16
CA ARG A 28 -21.03 -4.79 2.44
C ARG A 28 -20.33 -5.69 3.42
N VAL A 29 -19.01 -5.85 3.29
CA VAL A 29 -18.21 -6.53 4.31
C VAL A 29 -18.36 -5.85 5.66
N TYR A 30 -18.27 -4.51 5.68
CA TYR A 30 -18.36 -3.74 6.92
C TYR A 30 -19.73 -3.86 7.62
N GLU A 31 -20.82 -3.82 6.85
CA GLU A 31 -22.18 -4.01 7.38
C GLU A 31 -22.37 -5.34 8.11
N ASN A 32 -21.63 -6.37 7.70
CA ASN A 32 -21.69 -7.70 8.29
C ASN A 32 -20.61 -7.91 9.37
N LEU A 33 -19.91 -6.87 9.84
CA LEU A 33 -18.89 -7.02 10.89
C LEU A 33 -19.45 -7.55 12.20
N GLU A 34 -20.68 -7.16 12.57
CA GLU A 34 -21.33 -7.68 13.78
C GLU A 34 -21.59 -9.19 13.70
N GLU A 35 -21.58 -9.76 12.49
CA GLU A 35 -21.75 -11.18 12.24
C GLU A 35 -20.42 -11.95 12.22
N ILE A 36 -19.27 -11.25 12.37
CA ILE A 36 -17.95 -11.89 12.37
C ILE A 36 -17.70 -12.58 13.72
N ASP A 37 -17.50 -13.90 13.67
CA ASP A 37 -17.00 -14.68 14.79
C ASP A 37 -15.49 -14.42 15.00
N TRP A 38 -15.17 -13.32 15.68
CA TRP A 38 -13.80 -12.97 16.07
C TRP A 38 -13.11 -14.09 16.87
N PRO A 39 -13.77 -14.76 17.84
CA PRO A 39 -13.22 -15.95 18.47
C PRO A 39 -12.82 -17.06 17.49
N ALA A 40 -13.59 -17.31 16.42
CA ALA A 40 -13.21 -18.27 15.39
C ALA A 40 -11.97 -17.82 14.61
N ARG A 41 -11.90 -16.55 14.20
CA ARG A 41 -10.71 -16.00 13.54
C ARG A 41 -9.47 -16.08 14.43
N GLN A 42 -9.60 -15.82 15.72
CA GLN A 42 -8.51 -15.97 16.69
C GLN A 42 -8.05 -17.43 16.84
N ARG A 43 -8.97 -18.41 16.80
CA ARG A 43 -8.62 -19.84 16.75
C ARG A 43 -7.87 -20.18 15.46
N GLU A 44 -8.34 -19.71 14.31
CA GLU A 44 -7.68 -19.90 13.02
C GLU A 44 -6.25 -19.31 13.03
N LEU A 45 -6.09 -18.06 13.48
CA LEU A 45 -4.78 -17.42 13.60
C LEU A 45 -3.84 -18.22 14.50
N LYS A 46 -4.34 -18.70 15.63
CA LYS A 46 -3.56 -19.55 16.54
C LYS A 46 -3.07 -20.83 15.85
N GLU A 47 -3.91 -21.49 15.06
CA GLU A 47 -3.50 -22.67 14.29
C GLU A 47 -2.40 -22.33 13.27
N VAL A 48 -2.48 -21.17 12.61
CA VAL A 48 -1.42 -20.69 11.69
C VAL A 48 -0.11 -20.44 12.44
N VAL A 49 -0.17 -19.80 13.60
CA VAL A 49 1.00 -19.47 14.44
C VAL A 49 1.66 -20.75 14.97
N ASP A 50 0.87 -21.68 15.51
CA ASP A 50 1.38 -22.96 16.02
C ASP A 50 2.01 -23.79 14.89
N TRP A 51 1.39 -23.79 13.70
CA TRP A 51 1.96 -24.39 12.50
C TRP A 51 3.30 -23.75 12.12
N ALA A 52 3.40 -22.41 12.09
CA ALA A 52 4.62 -21.71 11.74
C ALA A 52 5.76 -22.01 12.72
N LYS A 53 5.48 -21.98 14.03
CA LYS A 53 6.44 -22.34 15.08
C LYS A 53 6.92 -23.79 14.96
N SER A 54 6.02 -24.74 14.63
CA SER A 54 6.40 -26.14 14.40
C SER A 54 7.36 -26.33 13.20
N ARG A 55 7.42 -25.34 12.31
CA ARG A 55 8.23 -25.34 11.09
C ARG A 55 9.52 -24.52 11.24
N LYS A 56 9.73 -23.83 12.37
CA LYS A 56 10.91 -22.99 12.67
C LYS A 56 12.24 -23.68 12.37
N GLU A 57 12.40 -24.95 12.74
CA GLU A 57 13.64 -25.71 12.54
C GLU A 57 14.04 -25.85 11.06
N ARG A 58 13.09 -25.62 10.14
CA ARG A 58 13.36 -25.61 8.70
C ARG A 58 14.14 -24.39 8.24
N SER A 59 14.05 -23.27 8.95
CA SER A 59 14.62 -22.00 8.50
C SER A 59 16.11 -21.84 8.81
N GLN A 60 16.72 -22.75 9.58
CA GLN A 60 18.10 -22.72 10.14
C GLN A 60 18.49 -21.46 10.94
N SER A 61 17.76 -20.37 10.75
CA SER A 61 17.88 -19.03 11.34
C SER A 61 17.06 -18.88 12.61
N GLY A 62 16.07 -19.76 12.80
CA GLY A 62 15.18 -19.74 13.93
C GLY A 62 14.11 -18.65 13.85
N TYR A 63 13.87 -18.06 12.68
CA TYR A 63 12.68 -17.22 12.45
C TYR A 63 11.49 -18.09 12.05
N ASP A 64 10.31 -17.72 12.55
CA ASP A 64 9.06 -18.43 12.29
C ASP A 64 8.19 -17.68 11.27
N ALA A 65 8.43 -16.38 11.12
CA ALA A 65 7.65 -15.51 10.25
C ALA A 65 8.52 -14.42 9.59
N ILE A 66 8.07 -13.92 8.44
CA ILE A 66 8.50 -12.66 7.85
C ILE A 66 7.38 -11.64 7.96
N ILE A 67 7.77 -10.41 8.28
CA ILE A 67 6.87 -9.25 8.22
C ILE A 67 7.51 -8.24 7.27
N PRO A 68 6.88 -7.93 6.13
CA PRO A 68 7.31 -6.84 5.27
C PRO A 68 7.07 -5.51 5.99
N VAL A 69 8.09 -4.65 6.05
CA VAL A 69 8.02 -3.39 6.77
C VAL A 69 8.52 -2.20 5.96
N SER A 70 7.83 -1.07 6.10
CA SER A 70 8.27 0.25 5.60
C SER A 70 8.74 1.18 6.72
N GLY A 71 8.56 0.78 7.99
CA GLY A 71 8.73 1.67 9.14
C GLY A 71 7.50 2.52 9.40
N GLY A 72 6.43 2.36 8.61
CA GLY A 72 5.16 3.06 8.79
C GLY A 72 4.25 2.39 9.81
N LYS A 73 3.11 3.05 10.06
CA LYS A 73 2.13 2.69 11.10
C LYS A 73 1.70 1.22 11.09
N ASP A 74 1.31 0.72 9.92
CA ASP A 74 0.75 -0.62 9.77
C ASP A 74 1.82 -1.69 10.00
N SER A 75 3.02 -1.46 9.49
CA SER A 75 4.15 -2.38 9.68
C SER A 75 4.64 -2.40 11.13
N THR A 76 4.64 -1.26 11.82
CA THR A 76 4.99 -1.20 13.25
C THR A 76 4.00 -1.98 14.09
N ARG A 77 2.69 -1.80 13.84
CA ARG A 77 1.66 -2.59 14.53
C ARG A 77 1.80 -4.08 14.26
N GLN A 78 2.01 -4.49 13.01
CA GLN A 78 2.20 -5.89 12.64
C GLN A 78 3.40 -6.51 13.36
N ALA A 79 4.53 -5.82 13.37
CA ALA A 79 5.76 -6.29 14.01
C ALA A 79 5.57 -6.52 15.51
N LEU A 80 5.02 -5.52 16.21
CA LEU A 80 4.73 -5.60 17.64
C LEU A 80 3.72 -6.70 17.94
N TYR A 81 2.59 -6.75 17.24
CA TYR A 81 1.55 -7.77 17.47
C TYR A 81 2.08 -9.19 17.25
N ALA A 82 2.85 -9.41 16.18
CA ALA A 82 3.41 -10.73 15.90
C ALA A 82 4.39 -11.20 16.98
N ARG A 83 5.24 -10.30 17.49
CA ARG A 83 6.21 -10.63 18.55
C ARG A 83 5.54 -10.78 19.91
N ASP A 84 4.74 -9.80 20.30
CA ASP A 84 4.28 -9.63 21.68
C ASP A 84 3.01 -10.43 21.96
N GLU A 85 2.05 -10.42 21.03
CA GLU A 85 0.77 -11.11 21.20
C GLU A 85 0.81 -12.55 20.66
N LEU A 86 1.43 -12.76 19.50
CA LEU A 86 1.52 -14.10 18.89
C LEU A 86 2.75 -14.90 19.36
N GLY A 87 3.72 -14.24 20.01
CA GLY A 87 4.95 -14.87 20.46
C GLY A 87 5.79 -15.46 19.31
N LEU A 88 5.67 -14.91 18.11
CA LEU A 88 6.52 -15.27 16.96
C LEU A 88 7.89 -14.62 17.11
N LYS A 89 8.91 -15.22 16.49
CA LYS A 89 10.19 -14.56 16.23
C LYS A 89 10.22 -14.11 14.76
N PRO A 90 9.75 -12.90 14.43
CA PRO A 90 9.73 -12.43 13.05
C PRO A 90 11.11 -11.93 12.58
N LEU A 91 11.41 -12.16 11.30
CA LEU A 91 12.41 -11.39 10.56
C LEU A 91 11.68 -10.26 9.82
N LEU A 92 12.05 -9.01 10.08
CA LEU A 92 11.51 -7.91 9.30
C LEU A 92 12.21 -7.85 7.95
N VAL A 93 11.46 -7.65 6.87
CA VAL A 93 12.01 -7.50 5.52
C VAL A 93 11.56 -6.18 4.95
N SER A 94 12.50 -5.29 4.64
CA SER A 94 12.20 -3.98 4.07
C SER A 94 12.80 -3.86 2.68
N LEU A 95 11.97 -3.51 1.69
CA LEU A 95 12.47 -2.93 0.45
C LEU A 95 12.58 -1.42 0.65
N SER A 96 13.80 -0.95 0.86
CA SER A 96 14.08 0.46 1.08
C SER A 96 14.29 1.17 -0.26
N TYR A 97 13.63 2.32 -0.44
CA TYR A 97 13.86 3.19 -1.59
C TYR A 97 15.34 3.59 -1.71
N PRO A 98 15.84 3.86 -2.93
CA PRO A 98 17.19 4.39 -3.12
C PRO A 98 17.41 5.70 -2.34
N PRO A 99 18.66 6.05 -1.98
CA PRO A 99 18.97 7.19 -1.09
C PRO A 99 18.42 8.56 -1.54
N GLU A 100 18.28 8.81 -2.84
CA GLU A 100 17.75 10.08 -3.37
C GLU A 100 16.22 10.19 -3.29
N GLN A 101 15.52 9.10 -2.98
CA GLN A 101 14.05 9.04 -2.82
C GLN A 101 13.65 8.84 -1.35
N LEU A 102 14.38 7.99 -0.61
CA LEU A 102 14.11 7.72 0.80
C LEU A 102 14.19 9.01 1.62
N THR A 103 13.14 9.31 2.39
CA THR A 103 13.16 10.45 3.31
C THR A 103 14.01 10.14 4.56
N GLU A 104 14.59 11.16 5.17
CA GLU A 104 15.29 11.02 6.46
C GLU A 104 14.35 10.47 7.54
N ARG A 105 13.10 10.94 7.56
CA ARG A 105 12.05 10.46 8.49
C ARG A 105 11.77 8.97 8.30
N GLY A 106 11.68 8.49 7.07
CA GLY A 106 11.53 7.08 6.76
C GLY A 106 12.70 6.24 7.27
N ALA A 107 13.92 6.74 7.07
CA ALA A 107 15.12 6.08 7.60
C ALA A 107 15.11 6.02 9.14
N ASN A 108 14.72 7.10 9.82
CA ASN A 108 14.59 7.14 11.28
C ASN A 108 13.50 6.20 11.79
N ASN A 109 12.34 6.18 11.13
CA ASN A 109 11.24 5.27 11.49
C ASN A 109 11.60 3.80 11.28
N MET A 110 12.39 3.49 10.25
CA MET A 110 12.98 2.15 10.09
C MET A 110 14.02 1.83 11.18
N ALA A 111 14.84 2.81 11.58
CA ALA A 111 15.77 2.63 12.70
C ALA A 111 15.04 2.38 14.02
N ASN A 112 13.92 3.06 14.27
CA ASN A 112 13.07 2.84 15.43
C ASN A 112 12.62 1.37 15.53
N LEU A 113 12.20 0.73 14.43
CA LEU A 113 11.88 -0.70 14.43
C LEU A 113 13.07 -1.58 14.86
N ILE A 114 14.28 -1.24 14.44
CA ILE A 114 15.49 -1.98 14.85
C ILE A 114 15.76 -1.76 16.34
N GLU A 115 15.61 -0.53 16.84
CA GLU A 115 15.78 -0.18 18.26
C GLU A 115 14.74 -0.85 19.16
N LEU A 116 13.54 -1.12 18.64
CA LEU A 116 12.52 -1.93 19.32
C LEU A 116 12.91 -3.41 19.45
N GLY A 117 14.06 -3.83 18.90
CA GLY A 117 14.64 -5.17 19.10
C GLY A 117 14.36 -6.15 17.97
N PHE A 118 14.06 -5.68 16.77
CA PHE A 118 13.79 -6.54 15.62
C PHE A 118 15.01 -6.71 14.70
N ASP A 119 15.29 -7.95 14.35
CA ASP A 119 16.20 -8.26 13.25
C ASP A 119 15.56 -7.84 11.92
N THR A 120 16.30 -7.09 11.11
CA THR A 120 15.78 -6.50 9.87
C THR A 120 16.70 -6.78 8.68
N PHE A 121 16.13 -7.34 7.61
CA PHE A 121 16.75 -7.54 6.31
C PHE A 121 16.34 -6.42 5.36
N VAL A 122 17.28 -5.55 4.98
CA VAL A 122 17.02 -4.40 4.10
C VAL A 122 17.54 -4.66 2.69
N ILE A 123 16.65 -4.59 1.71
CA ILE A 123 16.96 -4.71 0.28
C ILE A 123 16.93 -3.31 -0.33
N ARG A 124 18.00 -2.95 -1.05
CA ARG A 124 18.10 -1.68 -1.79
C ARG A 124 18.45 -1.96 -3.25
N PRO A 125 17.49 -1.84 -4.18
CA PRO A 125 17.75 -1.96 -5.61
C PRO A 125 18.73 -0.89 -6.11
N SER A 126 19.39 -1.16 -7.24
CA SER A 126 20.30 -0.21 -7.89
C SER A 126 19.56 1.10 -8.22
N PRO A 127 20.05 2.28 -7.78
CA PRO A 127 19.37 3.56 -8.00
C PRO A 127 19.11 3.88 -9.48
N GLU A 128 20.07 3.57 -10.36
CA GLU A 128 19.93 3.83 -11.80
C GLU A 128 18.79 3.01 -12.42
N THR A 129 18.71 1.73 -12.08
CA THR A 129 17.65 0.84 -12.56
C THR A 129 16.30 1.25 -11.99
N TRP A 130 16.26 1.56 -10.71
CA TRP A 130 15.06 2.02 -10.03
C TRP A 130 14.48 3.29 -10.66
N ARG A 131 15.30 4.33 -10.83
CA ARG A 131 14.88 5.62 -11.42
C ARG A 131 14.34 5.44 -12.84
N ARG A 132 15.00 4.64 -13.68
CA ARG A 132 14.56 4.40 -15.06
C ARG A 132 13.25 3.64 -15.13
N LEU A 133 13.10 2.57 -14.35
CA LEU A 133 11.83 1.83 -14.28
C LEU A 133 10.70 2.72 -13.75
N MET A 134 10.98 3.56 -12.76
CA MET A 134 10.04 4.54 -12.24
C MET A 134 9.64 5.58 -13.31
N LYS A 135 10.58 6.06 -14.13
CA LYS A 135 10.31 6.95 -15.28
C LYS A 135 9.39 6.28 -16.30
N ILE A 136 9.61 4.99 -16.59
CA ILE A 136 8.73 4.19 -17.47
C ILE A 136 7.33 4.07 -16.85
N GLY A 137 7.26 3.75 -15.55
CA GLY A 137 6.01 3.71 -14.78
C GLY A 137 5.19 4.99 -14.92
N PHE A 138 5.84 6.13 -14.70
CA PHE A 138 5.23 7.45 -14.83
C PHE A 138 4.79 7.74 -16.27
N THR A 139 5.68 7.59 -17.25
CA THR A 139 5.44 8.00 -18.65
C THR A 139 4.45 7.11 -19.38
N LYS A 140 4.51 5.77 -19.20
CA LYS A 140 3.62 4.83 -19.90
C LYS A 140 2.30 4.58 -19.20
N PHE A 141 2.25 4.69 -17.87
CA PHE A 141 1.08 4.28 -17.09
C PHE A 141 0.46 5.40 -16.26
N GLY A 142 1.10 6.57 -16.15
CA GLY A 142 0.68 7.62 -15.23
C GLY A 142 0.69 7.14 -13.77
N ASN A 143 1.59 6.20 -13.46
CA ASN A 143 1.75 5.59 -12.15
C ASN A 143 3.22 5.21 -11.97
N TRP A 144 3.98 6.06 -11.29
CA TRP A 144 5.40 5.80 -11.06
C TRP A 144 5.62 4.57 -10.16
N CYS A 145 4.65 4.24 -9.31
CA CYS A 145 4.71 3.10 -8.41
C CYS A 145 4.63 1.74 -9.13
N LYS A 146 4.23 1.70 -10.42
CA LYS A 146 4.00 0.44 -11.14
C LYS A 146 5.20 -0.50 -11.06
N SER A 147 6.42 0.00 -11.26
CA SER A 147 7.63 -0.83 -11.12
C SER A 147 8.02 -1.06 -9.66
N THR A 148 7.88 -0.04 -8.81
CA THR A 148 8.39 -0.08 -7.44
C THR A 148 7.55 -1.01 -6.56
N GLU A 149 6.23 -1.06 -6.75
CA GLU A 149 5.33 -2.01 -6.09
C GLU A 149 5.65 -3.45 -6.50
N ILE A 150 6.02 -3.70 -7.76
CA ILE A 150 6.45 -5.04 -8.18
C ILE A 150 7.67 -5.50 -7.39
N ALA A 151 8.66 -4.63 -7.22
CA ALA A 151 9.80 -4.93 -6.36
C ALA A 151 9.41 -5.11 -4.89
N LEU A 152 8.51 -4.25 -4.39
CA LEU A 152 8.07 -4.25 -3.00
C LEU A 152 7.45 -5.60 -2.65
N TYR A 153 6.46 -6.03 -3.42
CA TYR A 153 5.74 -7.27 -3.16
C TYR A 153 6.54 -8.52 -3.49
N ALA A 154 7.50 -8.47 -4.43
CA ALA A 154 8.38 -9.61 -4.72
C ALA A 154 9.48 -9.84 -3.66
N SER A 155 9.87 -8.80 -2.93
CA SER A 155 11.02 -8.83 -2.03
C SER A 155 10.87 -9.82 -0.86
N ALA A 156 9.82 -9.68 -0.06
CA ALA A 156 9.61 -10.50 1.13
C ALA A 156 9.36 -11.99 0.83
N PRO A 157 8.55 -12.37 -0.19
CA PRO A 157 8.41 -13.77 -0.59
C PRO A 157 9.73 -14.40 -1.06
N LYS A 158 10.60 -13.66 -1.76
CA LYS A 158 11.93 -14.18 -2.13
C LYS A 158 12.77 -14.50 -0.90
N VAL A 159 12.81 -13.59 0.07
CA VAL A 159 13.53 -13.81 1.33
C VAL A 159 12.93 -15.02 2.06
N ALA A 160 11.61 -15.12 2.14
CA ALA A 160 10.93 -16.24 2.79
C ALA A 160 11.32 -17.60 2.18
N VAL A 161 11.28 -17.70 0.85
CA VAL A 161 11.70 -18.90 0.12
C VAL A 161 13.19 -19.19 0.35
N GLN A 162 14.05 -18.18 0.24
CA GLN A 162 15.51 -18.35 0.28
C GLN A 162 16.00 -18.76 1.67
N TYR A 163 15.40 -18.23 2.74
CA TYR A 163 15.71 -18.57 4.12
C TYR A 163 14.78 -19.66 4.69
N ASN A 164 13.89 -20.21 3.86
CA ASN A 164 12.95 -21.26 4.23
C ASN A 164 12.12 -20.91 5.49
N ILE A 165 11.69 -19.65 5.58
CA ILE A 165 10.84 -19.12 6.64
C ILE A 165 9.38 -19.41 6.27
N PRO A 166 8.61 -20.11 7.13
CA PRO A 166 7.37 -20.77 6.71
C PRO A 166 6.18 -19.84 6.56
N LEU A 167 6.15 -18.72 7.29
CA LEU A 167 5.03 -17.79 7.33
C LEU A 167 5.46 -16.40 6.85
N LEU A 168 4.63 -15.77 6.03
CA LEU A 168 4.75 -14.36 5.69
C LEU A 168 3.43 -13.66 6.00
N ILE A 169 3.51 -12.56 6.74
CA ILE A 169 2.35 -11.84 7.28
C ILE A 169 2.28 -10.48 6.62
N TYR A 170 1.26 -10.24 5.80
CA TYR A 170 0.90 -8.90 5.31
C TYR A 170 -0.10 -8.23 6.25
N GLY A 171 -0.24 -6.92 6.16
CA GLY A 171 -1.12 -6.14 7.03
C GLY A 171 -2.56 -6.16 6.57
N GLU A 172 -2.88 -5.26 5.64
CA GLU A 172 -4.24 -5.08 5.13
C GLU A 172 -4.62 -6.13 4.08
N ASN A 173 -5.87 -6.57 4.14
CA ASN A 173 -6.48 -7.37 3.08
C ASN A 173 -7.14 -6.42 2.05
N PRO A 174 -6.61 -6.32 0.81
CA PRO A 174 -7.07 -5.34 -0.17
C PRO A 174 -8.49 -5.62 -0.69
N ALA A 175 -9.00 -6.85 -0.57
CA ALA A 175 -10.39 -7.16 -0.91
C ALA A 175 -11.36 -6.59 0.12
N LEU A 176 -11.06 -6.78 1.41
CA LEU A 176 -11.91 -6.28 2.49
C LEU A 176 -11.80 -4.76 2.64
N GLN A 177 -10.62 -4.20 2.40
CA GLN A 177 -10.36 -2.77 2.57
C GLN A 177 -10.81 -1.92 1.37
N TRP A 178 -10.52 -2.36 0.14
CA TRP A 178 -10.74 -1.58 -1.08
C TRP A 178 -11.59 -2.30 -2.15
N GLY A 179 -11.99 -3.54 -1.91
CA GLY A 179 -12.77 -4.32 -2.87
C GLY A 179 -11.94 -4.82 -4.05
N SER A 180 -10.62 -4.89 -3.90
CA SER A 180 -9.70 -5.29 -4.98
C SER A 180 -9.64 -6.81 -5.16
N SER A 181 -9.55 -7.25 -6.42
CA SER A 181 -9.43 -8.65 -6.84
C SER A 181 -8.15 -9.36 -6.38
N GLY A 182 -7.14 -8.62 -5.91
CA GLY A 182 -5.89 -9.17 -5.38
C GLY A 182 -5.98 -9.73 -3.95
N GLY A 183 -7.06 -9.47 -3.22
CA GLY A 183 -7.27 -9.99 -1.86
C GLY A 183 -8.13 -11.24 -1.81
N SER A 184 -8.59 -11.59 -0.61
CA SER A 184 -9.53 -12.70 -0.37
C SER A 184 -10.61 -12.30 0.63
N LEU A 185 -11.66 -13.12 0.77
CA LEU A 185 -12.67 -12.93 1.81
C LEU A 185 -12.28 -13.58 3.17
N ASP A 186 -11.09 -14.18 3.22
CA ASP A 186 -10.51 -14.85 4.38
C ASP A 186 -9.13 -14.25 4.72
N GLY A 187 -8.33 -14.97 5.49
CA GLY A 187 -6.97 -14.56 5.84
C GLY A 187 -5.89 -14.88 4.80
N ASP A 188 -6.21 -15.48 3.64
CA ASP A 188 -5.23 -15.93 2.63
C ASP A 188 -4.68 -14.77 1.77
N ALA A 189 -3.35 -14.60 1.73
CA ALA A 189 -2.67 -13.59 0.93
C ALA A 189 -1.93 -14.13 -0.32
N ASN A 190 -2.08 -15.41 -0.68
CA ASN A 190 -1.39 -16.00 -1.83
C ASN A 190 -1.78 -15.35 -3.17
N ARG A 191 -2.95 -14.71 -3.25
CA ARG A 191 -3.45 -14.05 -4.47
C ARG A 191 -2.94 -12.62 -4.67
N LEU A 192 -2.22 -12.05 -3.71
CA LEU A 192 -1.78 -10.65 -3.74
C LEU A 192 -1.01 -10.28 -5.02
N LYS A 193 -0.21 -11.23 -5.55
CA LYS A 193 0.56 -11.03 -6.78
C LYS A 193 -0.28 -10.84 -8.05
N TYR A 194 -1.58 -11.12 -8.00
CA TYR A 194 -2.53 -10.93 -9.10
C TYR A 194 -3.32 -9.62 -8.97
N SER A 195 -2.92 -8.71 -8.07
CA SER A 195 -3.49 -7.37 -7.99
C SER A 195 -3.19 -6.56 -9.26
N ASN A 196 -3.96 -5.48 -9.47
CA ASN A 196 -3.85 -4.60 -10.64
C ASN A 196 -2.41 -4.12 -10.93
N THR A 197 -1.69 -3.70 -9.90
CA THR A 197 -0.31 -3.22 -10.07
C THR A 197 0.64 -4.36 -10.35
N MET A 198 0.46 -5.51 -9.69
CA MET A 198 1.37 -6.63 -9.81
C MET A 198 1.21 -7.38 -11.13
N ASP A 199 -0.01 -7.52 -11.65
CA ASP A 199 -0.34 -8.19 -12.92
C ASP A 199 0.38 -9.55 -13.08
N GLY A 200 0.38 -10.35 -12.01
CA GLY A 200 1.07 -11.65 -11.97
C GLY A 200 2.61 -11.57 -11.97
N GLY A 201 3.18 -10.38 -11.86
CA GLY A 201 4.61 -10.10 -11.99
C GLY A 201 5.06 -9.88 -13.44
N ASP A 202 4.15 -9.47 -14.34
CA ASP A 202 4.52 -9.19 -15.73
C ASP A 202 5.43 -7.94 -15.84
N LEU A 203 6.59 -8.15 -16.48
CA LEU A 203 7.59 -7.11 -16.74
C LEU A 203 7.73 -6.79 -18.23
N SER A 204 6.85 -7.31 -19.08
CA SER A 204 6.89 -7.12 -20.54
C SER A 204 7.00 -5.63 -20.92
N GLY A 205 6.14 -4.78 -20.37
CA GLY A 205 6.11 -3.33 -20.65
C GLY A 205 7.37 -2.55 -20.25
N PHE A 206 8.23 -3.13 -19.40
CA PHE A 206 9.53 -2.58 -19.01
C PHE A 206 10.69 -3.18 -19.81
N SER A 207 10.59 -4.45 -20.20
CA SER A 207 11.67 -5.18 -20.89
C SER A 207 11.91 -4.67 -22.31
N GLU A 208 10.87 -4.14 -22.95
CA GLU A 208 10.92 -3.53 -24.29
C GLU A 208 11.83 -2.29 -24.38
N GLU A 209 12.19 -1.69 -23.23
CA GLU A 209 13.07 -0.50 -23.14
C GLU A 209 14.57 -0.86 -23.03
N GLY A 210 14.95 -2.10 -23.36
CA GLY A 210 16.35 -2.53 -23.44
C GLY A 210 16.98 -3.02 -22.14
N TYR A 211 16.18 -3.33 -21.11
CA TYR A 211 16.68 -3.86 -19.83
C TYR A 211 16.91 -5.37 -19.84
N ARG A 212 18.02 -5.80 -19.24
CA ARG A 212 18.30 -7.23 -19.07
C ARG A 212 17.44 -7.79 -17.93
N PRO A 213 16.82 -8.96 -18.10
CA PRO A 213 16.06 -9.61 -17.02
C PRO A 213 16.85 -9.83 -15.72
N SER A 214 18.20 -9.88 -15.79
CA SER A 214 19.09 -9.96 -14.63
C SER A 214 18.96 -8.76 -13.70
N ASP A 215 18.80 -7.56 -14.26
CA ASP A 215 18.82 -6.30 -13.52
C ASP A 215 17.49 -6.08 -12.78
N MET A 216 16.45 -6.78 -13.23
CA MET A 216 15.11 -6.81 -12.65
C MET A 216 14.92 -7.98 -11.68
N TYR A 217 15.99 -8.55 -11.09
CA TYR A 217 15.86 -9.68 -10.16
C TYR A 217 14.86 -9.42 -9.02
N TRP A 218 14.93 -8.24 -8.40
CA TRP A 218 14.02 -7.86 -7.33
C TRP A 218 12.61 -7.53 -7.81
N HIS A 219 12.42 -7.27 -9.10
CA HIS A 219 11.11 -7.00 -9.71
C HIS A 219 10.45 -8.28 -10.25
N ARG A 220 10.95 -9.46 -9.91
CA ARG A 220 10.37 -10.74 -10.37
C ARG A 220 9.80 -11.50 -9.20
N TYR A 221 8.48 -11.61 -9.12
CA TYR A 221 7.84 -12.41 -8.07
C TYR A 221 8.30 -13.89 -8.13
N PRO A 222 8.48 -14.59 -7.00
CA PRO A 222 8.70 -16.04 -7.02
C PRO A 222 7.61 -16.79 -7.80
N THR A 223 7.98 -17.85 -8.51
CA THR A 223 6.97 -18.67 -9.22
C THR A 223 6.09 -19.43 -8.23
N ASP A 224 4.87 -19.78 -8.64
CA ASP A 224 3.96 -20.58 -7.78
C ASP A 224 4.58 -21.91 -7.39
N ALA A 225 5.23 -22.59 -8.33
CA ALA A 225 5.95 -23.82 -8.06
C ALA A 225 7.05 -23.66 -6.99
N LEU A 226 7.69 -22.48 -6.91
CA LEU A 226 8.71 -22.21 -5.91
C LEU A 226 8.10 -21.94 -4.53
N ILE A 227 6.99 -21.18 -4.48
CA ILE A 227 6.22 -20.90 -3.25
C ILE A 227 5.62 -22.20 -2.68
N GLU A 228 5.01 -23.01 -3.53
CA GLU A 228 4.44 -24.31 -3.15
C GLU A 228 5.52 -25.25 -2.62
N ARG A 229 6.67 -25.32 -3.32
CA ARG A 229 7.80 -26.17 -2.90
C ARG A 229 8.41 -25.73 -1.56
N SER A 230 8.48 -24.43 -1.27
CA SER A 230 8.96 -23.96 0.03
C SER A 230 7.93 -24.20 1.14
N GLY A 231 6.67 -24.44 0.80
CA GLY A 231 5.58 -24.53 1.75
C GLY A 231 5.33 -23.21 2.46
N LEU A 232 5.59 -22.08 1.78
CA LEU A 232 5.38 -20.75 2.31
C LEU A 232 3.87 -20.49 2.41
N ARG A 233 3.40 -20.11 3.60
CA ARG A 233 2.04 -19.61 3.80
C ARG A 233 2.07 -18.09 3.91
N MET A 234 1.17 -17.43 3.20
CA MET A 234 1.01 -15.97 3.23
C MET A 234 -0.38 -15.64 3.80
N ILE A 235 -0.43 -14.74 4.79
CA ILE A 235 -1.70 -14.32 5.40
C ILE A 235 -1.84 -12.80 5.50
N TYR A 236 -3.07 -12.31 5.62
CA TYR A 236 -3.38 -10.93 6.01
C TYR A 236 -3.71 -10.86 7.50
N LEU A 237 -2.91 -10.15 8.29
CA LEU A 237 -3.10 -10.03 9.73
C LEU A 237 -4.37 -9.24 10.08
N GLY A 238 -4.70 -8.20 9.29
CA GLY A 238 -5.88 -7.38 9.51
C GLY A 238 -7.21 -8.15 9.37
N TYR A 239 -7.21 -9.35 8.78
CA TYR A 239 -8.38 -10.23 8.81
C TYR A 239 -8.70 -10.73 10.23
N TYR A 240 -7.67 -10.93 11.06
CA TYR A 240 -7.80 -11.56 12.37
C TYR A 240 -7.93 -10.57 13.53
N ILE A 241 -7.66 -9.29 13.30
CA ILE A 241 -7.66 -8.23 14.31
C ILE A 241 -8.82 -7.27 14.03
N ASP A 242 -9.70 -7.10 15.01
CA ASP A 242 -10.98 -6.37 14.89
C ASP A 242 -10.83 -4.86 14.78
N ASP A 243 -9.78 -4.31 15.37
CA ASP A 243 -9.47 -2.89 15.36
C ASP A 243 -8.26 -2.56 14.48
N PHE A 244 -7.89 -3.41 13.51
CA PHE A 244 -6.80 -3.14 12.55
C PHE A 244 -7.23 -2.09 11.51
N ASN A 245 -7.05 -0.82 11.86
CA ASN A 245 -7.44 0.32 11.03
C ASN A 245 -6.42 1.47 11.14
N ASP A 246 -6.50 2.43 10.22
CA ASP A 246 -5.55 3.54 10.10
C ASP A 246 -5.34 4.31 11.41
N VAL A 247 -6.41 4.60 12.16
CA VAL A 247 -6.39 5.41 13.38
C VAL A 247 -5.69 4.66 14.51
N THR A 248 -6.12 3.42 14.78
CA THR A 248 -5.53 2.60 15.84
C THR A 248 -4.08 2.24 15.51
N ASN A 249 -3.79 1.88 14.26
CA ASN A 249 -2.42 1.58 13.80
C ASN A 249 -1.51 2.80 13.97
N GLY A 250 -1.98 3.98 13.55
CA GLY A 250 -1.25 5.24 13.72
C GLY A 250 -0.92 5.54 15.17
N LYS A 251 -1.92 5.43 16.07
CA LYS A 251 -1.73 5.66 17.50
C LYS A 251 -0.70 4.71 18.10
N ILE A 252 -0.87 3.39 17.92
CA ILE A 252 0.04 2.38 18.47
C ILE A 252 1.47 2.61 17.95
N ALA A 253 1.63 2.92 16.67
CA ALA A 253 2.95 3.16 16.10
C ALA A 253 3.62 4.41 16.69
N MET A 254 2.89 5.52 16.85
CA MET A 254 3.42 6.74 17.48
C MET A 254 3.76 6.54 18.96
N ASP A 255 2.93 5.81 19.70
CA ASP A 255 3.20 5.42 21.09
C ASP A 255 4.48 4.57 21.22
N ASN A 256 4.92 3.96 20.11
CA ASN A 256 6.15 3.17 20.00
C ASN A 256 7.22 3.83 19.12
N GLY A 257 7.24 5.17 19.03
CA GLY A 257 8.35 5.93 18.47
C GLY A 257 8.26 6.25 16.97
N LEU A 258 7.14 5.96 16.30
CA LEU A 258 6.92 6.46 14.94
C LEU A 258 6.86 7.99 14.94
N GLU A 259 7.70 8.63 14.12
CA GLU A 259 7.72 10.07 13.92
C GLU A 259 6.81 10.47 12.76
N PRO A 260 5.72 11.23 12.99
CA PRO A 260 4.87 11.75 11.93
C PRO A 260 5.53 12.94 11.20
N ARG A 261 4.88 13.40 10.13
CA ARG A 261 5.20 14.67 9.45
C ARG A 261 5.04 15.82 10.43
N THR A 262 5.96 16.78 10.37
CA THR A 262 5.97 18.01 11.16
C THR A 262 6.31 19.22 10.27
N GLY A 263 6.05 20.43 10.76
CA GLY A 263 6.36 21.65 10.02
C GLY A 263 5.57 21.77 8.71
N GLU A 264 6.24 22.21 7.64
CA GLU A 264 5.62 22.36 6.32
C GLU A 264 5.12 21.04 5.70
N ASP A 265 5.77 19.92 6.04
CA ASP A 265 5.36 18.59 5.57
C ASP A 265 4.07 18.09 6.23
N ALA A 266 3.62 18.73 7.32
CA ALA A 266 2.39 18.36 8.04
C ALA A 266 1.15 19.10 7.52
N ILE A 267 1.29 20.00 6.55
CA ILE A 267 0.16 20.73 5.97
C ILE A 267 -0.66 19.77 5.11
N LEU A 268 -1.85 19.40 5.59
CA LEU A 268 -2.72 18.40 4.97
C LEU A 268 -3.11 18.77 3.53
N GLU A 269 -3.37 20.05 3.28
CA GLU A 269 -3.69 20.59 1.97
C GLU A 269 -2.52 20.48 1.00
N ASP A 270 -1.28 20.49 1.46
CA ASP A 270 -0.11 20.35 0.59
C ASP A 270 0.14 18.90 0.17
N ILE A 271 -0.23 17.96 1.04
CA ILE A 271 0.02 16.52 0.83
C ILE A 271 -1.20 15.77 0.32
N GLY A 272 -2.39 16.39 0.32
CA GLY A 272 -3.64 15.78 -0.14
C GLY A 272 -4.11 14.59 0.70
N GLN A 273 -3.88 14.63 2.01
CA GLN A 273 -4.17 13.55 2.97
C GLN A 273 -4.87 14.10 4.21
N ILE A 274 -5.43 13.21 5.03
CA ILE A 274 -6.12 13.59 6.29
C ILE A 274 -5.28 13.33 7.56
N THR A 275 -4.11 12.71 7.40
CA THR A 275 -3.20 12.30 8.48
C THR A 275 -1.78 12.77 8.17
N THR A 276 -0.95 12.83 9.21
CA THR A 276 0.47 13.17 9.11
C THR A 276 1.37 11.95 9.31
N TYR A 277 0.84 10.73 9.27
CA TYR A 277 1.61 9.51 9.60
C TYR A 277 1.56 8.44 8.51
N ASP A 278 1.15 8.83 7.30
CA ASP A 278 1.11 7.97 6.11
C ASP A 278 2.25 8.28 5.14
N ALA A 279 2.72 7.22 4.44
CA ALA A 279 3.78 7.28 3.42
C ALA A 279 5.00 8.11 3.88
N LEU A 280 5.51 7.79 5.06
CA LEU A 280 6.55 8.59 5.70
C LEU A 280 7.93 8.41 5.09
N ASP A 281 8.15 7.29 4.39
CA ASP A 281 9.40 6.89 3.76
C ASP A 281 9.59 7.42 2.34
N ASP A 282 8.53 7.92 1.70
CA ASP A 282 8.60 8.49 0.35
C ASP A 282 7.54 9.58 0.09
N ASP A 283 8.00 10.78 -0.23
CA ASP A 283 7.15 11.92 -0.55
C ASP A 283 6.54 11.84 -1.96
N PHE A 284 7.10 11.04 -2.87
CA PHE A 284 6.56 10.89 -4.23
C PHE A 284 5.20 10.20 -4.25
N VAL A 285 4.81 9.54 -3.14
CA VAL A 285 3.44 9.02 -2.98
C VAL A 285 2.42 10.14 -3.15
N ILE A 286 2.71 11.36 -2.67
CA ILE A 286 1.82 12.53 -2.83
C ILE A 286 1.55 12.82 -4.31
N VAL A 287 2.62 12.79 -5.14
CA VAL A 287 2.52 12.96 -6.59
C VAL A 287 1.66 11.84 -7.21
N ASN A 288 1.84 10.59 -6.78
CA ASN A 288 1.04 9.48 -7.30
C ASN A 288 -0.45 9.60 -6.94
N GLN A 289 -0.77 10.09 -5.74
CA GLN A 289 -2.16 10.28 -5.32
C GLN A 289 -2.83 11.43 -6.08
N MET A 290 -2.09 12.47 -6.47
CA MET A 290 -2.58 13.48 -7.41
C MET A 290 -2.87 12.86 -8.80
N LEU A 291 -1.95 12.06 -9.34
CA LEU A 291 -2.16 11.38 -10.63
C LEU A 291 -3.36 10.42 -10.57
N LYS A 292 -3.52 9.69 -9.47
CA LYS A 292 -4.70 8.85 -9.19
C LYS A 292 -5.99 9.66 -9.21
N TYR A 293 -6.01 10.83 -8.59
CA TYR A 293 -7.16 11.73 -8.63
C TYR A 293 -7.48 12.20 -10.06
N MET A 294 -6.46 12.57 -10.85
CA MET A 294 -6.64 12.95 -12.26
C MET A 294 -7.21 11.80 -13.11
N LYS A 295 -6.81 10.56 -12.82
CA LYS A 295 -7.25 9.36 -13.57
C LYS A 295 -8.65 8.90 -13.18
N TYR A 296 -8.94 8.87 -11.88
CA TYR A 296 -10.09 8.15 -11.34
C TYR A 296 -11.06 9.03 -10.56
N GLY A 297 -10.73 10.30 -10.29
CA GLY A 297 -11.59 11.24 -9.58
C GLY A 297 -11.58 11.10 -8.06
N PHE A 298 -10.67 10.30 -7.50
CA PHE A 298 -10.49 10.17 -6.04
C PHE A 298 -9.00 10.03 -5.70
N GLY A 299 -8.61 10.56 -4.55
CA GLY A 299 -7.23 10.59 -4.06
C GLY A 299 -7.04 9.74 -2.81
N LYS A 300 -6.08 10.14 -1.97
CA LYS A 300 -5.81 9.47 -0.69
C LYS A 300 -6.82 9.87 0.39
N ALA A 301 -7.27 11.12 0.39
CA ALA A 301 -8.23 11.59 1.40
C ALA A 301 -9.56 10.84 1.28
N SER A 302 -10.16 10.74 0.08
CA SER A 302 -11.42 9.98 -0.09
C SER A 302 -11.27 8.49 0.25
N GLU A 303 -10.11 7.90 -0.01
CA GLU A 303 -9.83 6.49 0.32
C GLU A 303 -9.80 6.28 1.84
N THR A 304 -9.01 7.05 2.58
CA THR A 304 -8.95 6.94 4.04
C THR A 304 -10.28 7.31 4.69
N LEU A 305 -10.93 8.38 4.22
CA LEU A 305 -12.25 8.79 4.71
C LEU A 305 -13.33 7.74 4.43
N SER A 306 -13.24 6.97 3.34
CA SER A 306 -14.15 5.85 3.11
C SER A 306 -14.04 4.79 4.19
N GLY A 307 -12.81 4.51 4.66
CA GLY A 307 -12.58 3.63 5.82
C GLY A 307 -13.19 4.20 7.09
N MET A 308 -12.93 5.48 7.37
CA MET A 308 -13.46 6.16 8.58
C MET A 308 -14.99 6.26 8.62
N VAL A 309 -15.64 6.42 7.45
CA VAL A 309 -17.11 6.42 7.36
C VAL A 309 -17.65 5.03 7.67
N ARG A 310 -16.97 3.97 7.22
CA ARG A 310 -17.35 2.60 7.54
C ARG A 310 -17.22 2.36 9.05
N THR A 311 -16.10 2.74 9.66
CA THR A 311 -15.86 2.59 11.10
C THR A 311 -16.74 3.45 12.01
N GLY A 312 -17.44 4.43 11.43
CA GLY A 312 -18.28 5.36 12.18
C GLY A 312 -17.48 6.48 12.86
N ASP A 313 -16.18 6.61 12.55
CA ASP A 313 -15.31 7.67 13.07
C ASP A 313 -15.67 9.05 12.51
N ILE A 314 -16.31 9.09 11.34
CA ILE A 314 -16.79 10.33 10.71
C ILE A 314 -18.11 10.10 9.96
N THR A 315 -18.96 11.13 9.93
CA THR A 315 -20.15 11.10 9.09
C THR A 315 -19.78 11.17 7.61
N ARG A 316 -20.58 10.55 6.73
CA ARG A 316 -20.37 10.67 5.29
C ARG A 316 -20.41 12.13 4.82
N GLU A 317 -21.26 12.96 5.40
CA GLU A 317 -21.38 14.38 5.05
C GLU A 317 -20.08 15.14 5.33
N ASP A 318 -19.48 14.95 6.51
CA ASP A 318 -18.24 15.64 6.88
C ASP A 318 -17.04 15.08 6.12
N ALA A 319 -17.04 13.77 5.86
CA ALA A 319 -16.05 13.15 4.98
C ALA A 319 -16.07 13.76 3.57
N VAL A 320 -17.25 13.98 2.97
CA VAL A 320 -17.35 14.62 1.65
C VAL A 320 -16.75 16.03 1.66
N LYS A 321 -17.01 16.83 2.69
CA LYS A 321 -16.43 18.18 2.83
C LYS A 321 -14.90 18.15 2.89
N LEU A 322 -14.33 17.21 3.64
CA LEU A 322 -12.88 17.04 3.75
C LEU A 322 -12.26 16.54 2.44
N ALA A 323 -12.89 15.56 1.79
CA ALA A 323 -12.43 15.05 0.50
C ALA A 323 -12.33 16.16 -0.55
N TYR A 324 -13.35 17.02 -0.66
CA TYR A 324 -13.31 18.17 -1.58
C TYR A 324 -12.15 19.13 -1.33
N LYS A 325 -11.74 19.26 -0.07
CA LYS A 325 -10.66 20.17 0.32
C LYS A 325 -9.28 19.60 0.00
N LEU A 326 -9.13 18.28 0.00
CA LEU A 326 -7.82 17.62 0.08
C LEU A 326 -7.48 16.77 -1.16
N ASP A 327 -8.45 16.07 -1.75
CA ASP A 327 -8.15 15.15 -2.84
C ASP A 327 -7.59 15.86 -4.07
N GLY A 328 -6.52 15.29 -4.63
CA GLY A 328 -5.84 15.86 -5.80
C GLY A 328 -4.87 16.98 -5.48
N ASN A 329 -4.79 17.46 -4.24
CA ASN A 329 -3.79 18.44 -3.89
C ASN A 329 -2.40 17.81 -3.85
N CYS A 330 -1.43 18.56 -4.36
CA CYS A 330 -0.01 18.25 -4.28
C CYS A 330 0.74 19.58 -4.39
N ALA A 331 1.44 19.95 -3.33
CA ALA A 331 2.21 21.18 -3.33
C ALA A 331 3.33 21.13 -4.40
N PRO A 332 3.61 22.26 -5.11
CA PRO A 332 4.59 22.31 -6.20
C PRO A 332 5.96 21.72 -5.84
N ARG A 333 6.44 21.92 -4.60
CA ARG A 333 7.72 21.36 -4.13
C ARG A 333 7.86 19.84 -4.29
N TYR A 334 6.76 19.09 -4.19
CA TYR A 334 6.79 17.63 -4.37
C TYR A 334 6.93 17.26 -5.85
N ILE A 335 6.29 18.01 -6.74
CA ILE A 335 6.42 17.88 -8.19
C ILE A 335 7.83 18.26 -8.63
N GLU A 336 8.38 19.38 -8.13
CA GLU A 336 9.75 19.83 -8.41
C GLU A 336 10.79 18.76 -8.01
N ARG A 337 10.66 18.20 -6.79
CA ARG A 337 11.54 17.12 -6.30
C ARG A 337 11.42 15.87 -7.17
N PHE A 338 10.20 15.50 -7.56
CA PHE A 338 9.95 14.34 -8.42
C PHE A 338 10.55 14.54 -9.83
N CYS A 339 10.36 15.71 -10.43
CA CYS A 339 10.94 16.07 -11.73
C CYS A 339 12.47 16.04 -11.70
N LYS A 340 13.06 16.62 -10.65
CA LYS A 340 14.50 16.58 -10.41
C LYS A 340 15.00 15.13 -10.29
N TYR A 341 14.30 14.30 -9.52
CA TYR A 341 14.68 12.89 -9.36
C TYR A 341 14.60 12.13 -10.68
N LEU A 342 13.56 12.33 -11.50
CA LEU A 342 13.40 11.65 -12.79
C LEU A 342 14.18 12.26 -13.96
N GLU A 343 14.91 13.35 -13.72
CA GLU A 343 15.60 14.11 -14.75
C GLU A 343 14.64 14.48 -15.90
N ILE A 344 13.53 15.13 -15.55
CA ILE A 344 12.54 15.69 -16.49
C ILE A 344 12.23 17.15 -16.10
N SER A 345 11.73 17.92 -17.07
CA SER A 345 11.16 19.23 -16.82
C SER A 345 9.74 19.15 -16.26
N GLU A 346 9.29 20.21 -15.60
CA GLU A 346 7.88 20.34 -15.16
C GLU A 346 6.90 20.34 -16.34
N ASP A 347 7.28 20.92 -17.48
CA ASP A 347 6.48 20.88 -18.71
C ASP A 347 6.26 19.44 -19.20
N GLU A 348 7.32 18.62 -19.19
CA GLU A 348 7.21 17.19 -19.51
C GLU A 348 6.33 16.46 -18.49
N PHE A 349 6.48 16.76 -17.20
CA PHE A 349 5.65 16.19 -16.15
C PHE A 349 4.16 16.47 -16.40
N TRP A 350 3.79 17.74 -16.58
CA TRP A 350 2.39 18.12 -16.80
C TRP A 350 1.84 17.57 -18.11
N LYS A 351 2.64 17.51 -19.17
CA LYS A 351 2.24 16.86 -20.43
C LYS A 351 1.87 15.39 -20.22
N VAL A 352 2.68 14.64 -19.44
CA VAL A 352 2.39 13.24 -19.11
C VAL A 352 1.15 13.17 -18.21
N ALA A 353 1.11 13.94 -17.12
CA ALA A 353 0.00 13.92 -16.16
C ALA A 353 -1.35 14.19 -16.85
N GLU A 354 -1.44 15.25 -17.66
CA GLU A 354 -2.67 15.61 -18.38
C GLU A 354 -3.07 14.58 -19.44
N SER A 355 -2.12 13.86 -20.04
CA SER A 355 -2.44 12.76 -20.97
C SER A 355 -3.19 11.60 -20.30
N PHE A 356 -3.07 11.45 -18.98
CA PHE A 356 -3.79 10.44 -18.19
C PHE A 356 -5.06 10.98 -17.53
N ARG A 357 -5.39 12.26 -17.67
CA ARG A 357 -6.64 12.80 -17.13
C ARG A 357 -7.82 12.16 -17.87
N SER A 358 -8.67 11.45 -17.13
CA SER A 358 -9.75 10.68 -17.75
C SER A 358 -10.87 11.60 -18.26
N PRO A 359 -11.21 11.56 -19.56
CA PRO A 359 -12.36 12.29 -20.09
C PRO A 359 -13.69 11.72 -19.59
N ASP A 360 -13.72 10.50 -19.02
CA ASP A 360 -14.93 9.93 -18.42
C ASP A 360 -15.24 10.50 -17.03
N VAL A 361 -14.21 11.05 -16.37
CA VAL A 361 -14.31 11.66 -15.04
C VAL A 361 -14.42 13.18 -15.14
N TRP A 362 -13.65 13.79 -16.05
CA TRP A 362 -13.44 15.23 -16.11
C TRP A 362 -14.03 15.87 -17.36
N GLU A 363 -14.49 17.11 -17.22
CA GLU A 363 -14.83 18.00 -18.32
C GLU A 363 -14.20 19.38 -18.09
N GLN A 364 -13.84 20.06 -19.18
CA GLN A 364 -13.28 21.41 -19.10
C GLN A 364 -14.41 22.44 -19.21
N LYS A 365 -14.56 23.30 -18.22
CA LYS A 365 -15.51 24.43 -18.17
C LYS A 365 -14.76 25.68 -17.73
N ASP A 366 -14.91 26.77 -18.48
CA ASP A 366 -14.29 28.07 -18.16
C ASP A 366 -12.77 27.99 -17.90
N ASN A 367 -12.05 27.19 -18.70
CA ASN A 367 -10.62 26.88 -18.54
C ASN A 367 -10.24 26.13 -17.25
N ALA A 368 -11.21 25.61 -16.50
CA ALA A 368 -11.00 24.78 -15.32
C ALA A 368 -11.53 23.35 -15.53
N TRP A 369 -10.87 22.37 -14.93
CA TRP A 369 -11.35 21.00 -14.89
C TRP A 369 -12.40 20.85 -13.82
N THR A 370 -13.59 20.37 -14.21
CA THR A 370 -14.69 20.05 -13.31
C THR A 370 -15.01 18.57 -13.42
N MET A 371 -15.31 17.94 -12.29
CA MET A 371 -15.73 16.54 -12.28
C MET A 371 -17.17 16.42 -12.78
N LYS A 372 -17.40 15.52 -13.75
CA LYS A 372 -18.72 15.31 -14.35
C LYS A 372 -19.77 14.81 -13.35
N VAL A 373 -19.34 13.98 -12.41
CA VAL A 373 -20.18 13.41 -11.36
C VAL A 373 -19.57 13.77 -10.00
N PRO A 374 -19.91 14.94 -9.43
CA PRO A 374 -19.35 15.38 -8.16
C PRO A 374 -19.69 14.41 -7.03
N LEU A 375 -18.75 14.23 -6.10
CA LEU A 375 -18.98 13.53 -4.84
C LEU A 375 -20.07 14.27 -4.05
N LYS A 376 -21.14 13.59 -3.66
CA LYS A 376 -22.27 14.21 -2.96
C LYS A 376 -22.45 13.60 -1.60
#